data_AF-A0A6G1KKY4-F1
#
_entry.id   AF-A0A6G1KKY4-F1
#
_cell.length_a   1.000
_cell.length_b   1.000
_cell.length_c   1.000
_cell.angle_alpha   90.00
_cell.angle_beta   90.00
_cell.angle_gamma   90.00
#
_symmetry.space_group_name_H-M   'P 1'
#
loop_
_entity.id
_entity.type
_entity.pdbx_description
1 polymer ?
#
loop_
_entity_poly.entity_id
_entity_poly.type
_entity_poly.pdbx_seq_one_letter_code
_entity_poly.pdbx_strand_id
1 'polypeptide(L)' 'LSTVQKKNKLSIVTYYILDTPTPFLLLLADADRLRVYFNNVLNLIIRSNSLAILVIQK' A
#
# COMPACT_ATOMS: atom_id res chain seq x y z
N LEU A 1 -7.50 -9.03 -1.41
CA LEU A 1 -6.54 -8.15 -2.10
C LEU A 1 -7.05 -7.93 -3.53
N SER A 2 -7.55 -6.74 -3.84
CA SER A 2 -7.99 -6.39 -5.19
C SER A 2 -6.96 -5.48 -5.85
N THR A 3 -6.85 -5.56 -7.17
CA THR A 3 -5.92 -4.74 -7.94
C THR A 3 -6.70 -3.95 -8.98
N VAL A 4 -6.53 -2.63 -8.98
CA VAL A 4 -7.13 -1.75 -9.98
C VAL A 4 -6.01 -1.05 -10.73
N GLN A 5 -6.01 -1.19 -12.05
CA GLN A 5 -5.08 -0.47 -12.91
C GLN A 5 -5.80 0.72 -13.52
N LYS A 6 -5.20 1.91 -13.37
CA LYS A 6 -5.70 3.13 -14.00
C LYS A 6 -4.63 3.68 -14.92
N LYS A 7 -4.94 3.73 -16.21
CA LYS A 7 -4.10 4.39 -17.20
C LYS A 7 -4.31 5.90 -17.08
N ASN A 8 -3.22 6.63 -16.87
CA ASN A 8 -3.20 8.08 -17.01
C ASN A 8 -2.36 8.47 -18.24
N LYS A 9 -2.35 9.75 -18.59
CA LYS A 9 -1.61 10.31 -19.73
C LYS A 9 -0.10 10.07 -19.66
N LEU A 10 0.44 9.86 -18.46
CA LEU A 10 1.88 9.69 -18.19
C LEU A 10 2.31 8.23 -17.97
N SER A 11 1.47 7.42 -17.32
CA SER A 11 1.80 6.03 -16.98
C SER A 11 0.56 5.23 -16.57
N ILE A 12 0.73 3.90 -16.45
CA ILE A 12 -0.24 3.01 -15.83
C ILE A 12 0.10 2.94 -14.33
N VAL A 13 -0.84 3.36 -13.49
CA VAL A 13 -0.71 3.26 -12.04
C VAL A 13 -1.50 2.04 -11.58
N THR A 14 -0.84 1.18 -10.80
CA THR A 14 -1.46 0.00 -10.18
C THR A 14 -1.79 0.30 -8.72
N TYR A 15 -3.07 0.27 -8.39
CA TYR A 15 -3.57 0.44 -7.03
C TYR A 15 -3.85 -0.93 -6.43
N TYR A 16 -3.31 -1.17 -5.23
CA TYR A 16 -3.60 -2.35 -4.43
C TYR A 16 -4.62 -1.97 -3.36
N ILE A 17 -5.83 -2.52 -3.48
CA ILE A 17 -6.92 -2.28 -2.53
C ILE A 17 -6.89 -3.41 -1.51
N LEU A 18 -6.67 -3.01 -0.26
CA LEU A 18 -6.71 -3.88 0.89
C LEU A 18 -8.04 -3.66 1.61
N ASP A 19 -8.94 -4.64 1.51
CA ASP A 19 -10.22 -4.62 2.21
C ASP A 19 -10.00 -5.16 3.64
N THR A 20 -9.93 -4.27 4.61
CA THR A 20 -9.73 -4.62 6.02
C THR A 20 -10.72 -3.87 6.90
N PRO A 21 -11.24 -4.50 7.96
CA PRO A 21 -12.14 -3.84 8.91
C PRO A 21 -11.47 -2.71 9.71
N THR A 22 -10.14 -2.60 9.69
CA THR A 22 -9.38 -1.58 10.42
C THR A 22 -8.27 -0.99 9.53
N PRO A 23 -8.48 0.18 8.90
CA PRO A 23 -7.58 0.71 7.88
C PRO A 23 -6.19 1.10 8.38
N PHE A 24 -5.97 1.10 9.70
CA PHE A 24 -4.72 1.49 10.36
C PHE A 24 -3.90 0.31 10.91
N LEU A 25 -4.37 -0.93 10.75
CA LEU A 25 -3.58 -2.12 11.10
C LEU A 25 -3.39 -2.94 9.84
N LEU A 26 -2.35 -2.61 9.09
CA LEU A 26 -1.72 -3.64 8.26
C LEU A 26 -1.36 -4.76 9.23
N LEU A 27 -2.10 -5.86 9.18
CA LEU A 27 -1.95 -6.95 10.13
C LEU A 27 -0.47 -7.36 10.12
N LEU A 28 0.14 -7.57 11.30
CA LEU A 28 1.58 -7.87 11.35
C LEU A 28 1.93 -9.09 10.46
N ALA A 29 1.02 -10.06 10.38
CA ALA A 29 1.13 -11.21 9.48
C ALA A 29 1.12 -10.81 7.99
N ASP A 30 0.32 -9.83 7.58
CA ASP A 30 0.30 -9.33 6.21
C ASP A 30 1.51 -8.44 5.91
N ALA A 31 1.97 -7.66 6.89
CA ALA A 31 3.20 -6.87 6.81
C ALA A 31 4.41 -7.76 6.56
N ASP A 32 4.53 -8.83 7.35
CA ASP A 32 5.60 -9.83 7.24
C ASP A 32 5.52 -10.58 5.91
N ARG A 33 4.33 -11.09 5.56
CA ARG A 33 4.09 -11.79 4.28
C ARG A 33 4.42 -10.93 3.07
N LEU A 34 4.06 -9.65 3.09
CA LEU A 34 4.31 -8.72 1.97
C LEU A 34 5.69 -8.06 2.05
N ARG A 35 6.44 -8.30 3.13
CA ARG A 35 7.70 -7.64 3.48
C ARG A 35 7.62 -6.13 3.34
N VAL A 36 6.59 -5.57 3.98
CA VAL A 36 6.33 -4.13 4.02
C VAL A 36 6.28 -3.63 5.46
N TYR A 37 6.58 -2.35 5.65
CA TYR A 37 6.30 -1.64 6.91
C TYR A 37 5.64 -0.31 6.61
N PHE A 38 4.89 0.21 7.58
CA PHE A 38 4.28 1.54 7.48
C PHE A 38 5.19 2.59 8.10
N ASN A 39 5.61 3.57 7.30
CA ASN A 39 6.28 4.77 7.75
C ASN A 39 5.22 5.83 8.07
N ASN A 40 5.00 6.05 9.36
CA ASN A 40 4.04 7.01 9.89
C ASN A 40 4.47 8.48 9.72
N VAL A 41 5.76 8.77 9.60
CA VAL A 41 6.28 10.14 9.38
C VAL A 41 5.95 10.63 7.98
N LEU A 42 6.10 9.75 6.99
CA LEU A 42 5.87 10.06 5.58
C LEU A 42 4.50 9.59 5.07
N ASN A 43 3.76 8.86 5.90
CA ASN A 43 2.50 8.21 5.53
C ASN A 43 2.64 7.29 4.30
N LEU A 44 3.70 6.47 4.31
CA LEU A 44 4.06 5.57 3.20
C LEU A 44 4.11 4.11 3.68
N ILE A 45 3.65 3.17 2.85
CA ILE A 45 4.00 1.75 2.99
C ILE A 45 5.27 1.50 2.19
N ILE A 46 6.33 1.06 2.86
CA ILE A 46 7.63 0.78 2.27
C ILE A 46 7.81 -0.73 2.14
N ARG A 47 8.09 -1.22 0.94
CA ARG A 47 8.42 -2.62 0.68
C ARG A 47 9.94 -2.85 0.66
N SER A 48 10.36 -4.06 1.00
CA SER A 48 11.77 -4.51 0.92
C SER A 48 12.47 -4.30 -0.42
N ASN A 49 11.74 -4.11 -1.52
CA ASN A 49 12.27 -3.80 -2.86
C ASN A 49 12.31 -2.28 -3.16
N SER A 50 12.29 -1.44 -2.13
CA SER A 50 12.31 0.03 -2.22
C SER A 50 11.08 0.67 -2.88
N LEU A 51 10.01 -0.10 -3.08
CA LEU A 51 8.75 0.44 -3.59
C LEU A 51 7.99 1.12 -2.45
N ALA A 52 7.67 2.40 -2.65
CA ALA A 52 6.90 3.21 -1.70
C ALA A 52 5.47 3.42 -2.23
N ILE A 53 4.49 3.14 -1.38
CA ILE A 53 3.07 3.33 -1.68
C ILE A 53 2.54 4.43 -0.75
N LEU A 54 2.01 5.51 -1.34
CA LEU A 54 1.36 6.57 -0.58
C LEU A 54 0.05 6.05 0.02
N VAL A 55 -0.12 6.25 1.32
CA VAL A 55 -1.38 5.99 2.01
C VAL A 55 -2.18 7.29 2.04
N ILE A 56 -3.40 7.28 1.51
CA ILE A 56 -4.32 8.42 1.61
C ILE A 56 -5.44 8.02 2.57
N GLN A 57 -5.57 8.76 3.67
CA GLN A 57 -6.69 8.62 4.61
C GLN A 57 -7.71 9.73 4.28
N LYS A 58 -9.00 9.39 4.34
CA LYS A 58 -10.11 10.32 4.09
C LYS A 58 -10.79 10.68 5.39
#